data_AF-A0A2D6DPH1-F1
#
_entry.id   AF-A0A2D6DPH1-F1
#
_cell.length_a   1.000
_cell.length_b   1.000
_cell.length_c   1.000
_cell.angle_alpha   90.00
_cell.angle_beta   90.00
_cell.angle_gamma   90.00
#
_symmetry.space_group_name_H-M   'P 1'
#
loop_
_entity.id
_entity.type
_entity.pdbx_description
1 polymer ?
#
loop_
_entity_poly.entity_id
_entity_poly.type
_entity_poly.pdbx_seq_one_letter_code
_entity_poly.pdbx_strand_id
1 'polypeptide(L)'
;MIRSRKITGCTDSALVSIALAKAKGITTRYVETILKKWLESGDGHHIEGHIFAECLIKDKWHIVDPARGIIVDNYGEYVVYMKGRDSWDIGIRNFNDLSKKFLEFKKEYQKH
;
A
#
# COMPACT_ATOMS: atom_id res chain seq x y z
N MET A 1 4.82 -8.38 -15.27
CA MET A 1 5.77 -7.56 -16.04
C MET A 1 6.93 -7.19 -15.14
N ILE A 2 8.13 -7.72 -15.42
CA ILE A 2 9.34 -7.51 -14.63
C ILE A 2 10.25 -6.58 -15.44
N ARG A 3 10.46 -5.34 -14.98
CA ARG A 3 11.64 -4.45 -15.19
C ARG A 3 11.29 -2.99 -14.88
N SER A 4 11.31 -2.58 -13.60
CA SER A 4 11.73 -1.20 -13.23
C SER A 4 12.08 -1.10 -11.75
N ARG A 5 13.34 -0.77 -11.47
CA ARG A 5 14.12 -1.19 -10.29
C ARG A 5 13.87 -0.38 -9.00
N LYS A 6 12.75 0.32 -8.86
CA LYS A 6 12.41 1.03 -7.60
C LYS A 6 10.92 1.00 -7.20
N ILE A 7 10.06 0.36 -8.01
CA ILE A 7 8.61 0.27 -7.73
C ILE A 7 8.13 -1.19 -7.70
N THR A 8 8.89 -2.14 -8.24
CA THR A 8 8.42 -3.53 -8.48
C THR A 8 8.90 -4.57 -7.47
N GLY A 9 9.27 -4.19 -6.25
CA GLY A 9 9.71 -5.15 -5.22
C GLY A 9 8.62 -5.49 -4.21
N CYS A 10 8.10 -4.44 -3.56
CA CYS A 10 7.16 -4.56 -2.46
C CYS A 10 5.74 -4.91 -2.95
N THR A 11 5.31 -4.42 -4.11
CA THR A 11 3.95 -4.61 -4.63
C THR A 11 3.67 -6.06 -5.00
N ASP A 12 4.58 -6.74 -5.70
CA ASP A 12 4.37 -8.12 -6.14
C ASP A 12 4.39 -9.10 -4.96
N SER A 13 5.33 -8.93 -4.03
CA SER A 13 5.42 -9.75 -2.82
C SER A 13 4.27 -9.50 -1.83
N ALA A 14 3.80 -8.24 -1.75
CA ALA A 14 2.60 -7.90 -0.99
C ALA A 14 1.33 -8.53 -1.58
N LEU A 15 1.14 -8.42 -2.89
CA LEU A 15 -0.01 -9.00 -3.57
C LEU A 15 -0.03 -10.53 -3.47
N VAL A 16 1.13 -11.19 -3.59
CA VAL A 16 1.24 -12.65 -3.41
C VAL A 16 0.89 -13.05 -1.97
N SER A 17 1.40 -12.33 -0.97
CA SER A 17 1.12 -12.60 0.45
C SER A 17 -0.36 -12.40 0.78
N ILE A 18 -0.98 -11.34 0.26
CA ILE A 18 -2.42 -11.06 0.41
C ILE A 18 -3.25 -12.16 -0.27
N ALA A 19 -2.86 -12.58 -1.48
CA ALA A 19 -3.55 -13.65 -2.20
C ALA A 19 -3.46 -14.99 -1.44
N LEU A 20 -2.29 -15.31 -0.88
CA LEU A 20 -2.10 -16.53 -0.09
C LEU A 20 -2.94 -16.53 1.19
N ALA A 21 -2.99 -15.40 1.92
CA ALA A 21 -3.82 -15.27 3.11
C ALA A 21 -5.31 -15.47 2.79
N LYS A 22 -5.80 -14.84 1.72
CA LYS A 22 -7.17 -15.04 1.23
C LYS A 22 -7.44 -16.49 0.83
N ALA A 23 -6.51 -17.14 0.13
CA ALA A 23 -6.63 -18.54 -0.27
C ALA A 23 -6.69 -19.50 0.94
N LYS A 24 -6.13 -19.10 2.08
CA LYS A 24 -6.23 -19.83 3.36
C LYS A 24 -7.52 -19.52 4.15
N GLY A 25 -8.46 -18.76 3.55
CA GLY A 25 -9.71 -18.38 4.20
C GLY A 25 -9.60 -17.22 5.18
N ILE A 26 -8.46 -16.52 5.21
CA ILE A 26 -8.27 -15.34 6.07
C ILE A 26 -8.88 -14.14 5.36
N THR A 27 -9.77 -13.41 6.04
CA THR A 27 -10.31 -12.16 5.50
C THR A 27 -9.21 -11.10 5.53
N THR A 28 -8.72 -10.71 4.35
CA THR A 28 -7.59 -9.80 4.20
C THR A 28 -7.94 -8.59 3.33
N ARG A 29 -7.54 -7.39 3.76
CA ARG A 29 -7.64 -6.13 3.01
C ARG A 29 -6.28 -5.69 2.52
N TYR A 30 -6.23 -5.20 1.29
CA TYR A 30 -5.10 -4.47 0.74
C TYR A 30 -5.10 -3.05 1.32
N VAL A 31 -3.94 -2.57 1.77
CA VAL A 31 -3.78 -1.22 2.30
C VAL A 31 -2.65 -0.52 1.55
N GLU A 32 -3.03 0.46 0.73
CA GLU A 32 -2.09 1.36 0.05
C GLU A 32 -1.70 2.48 1.00
N THR A 33 -0.40 2.70 1.15
CA THR A 33 0.12 3.76 2.01
C THR A 33 1.18 4.60 1.30
N ILE A 34 1.33 5.85 1.74
CA ILE A 34 2.27 6.82 1.20
C ILE A 34 3.24 7.20 2.30
N LEU A 35 4.54 7.28 2.00
CA LEU A 35 5.51 7.75 2.98
C LEU A 35 5.22 9.21 3.33
N LYS A 36 5.08 9.53 4.62
CA LYS A 36 4.78 10.89 5.09
C LYS A 36 5.78 11.92 4.57
N LYS A 37 7.07 11.58 4.59
CA LYS A 37 8.15 12.42 4.06
C LYS A 37 7.95 12.78 2.57
N TRP A 38 7.40 11.85 1.79
CA TRP A 38 7.10 12.09 0.38
C TRP A 38 5.89 13.03 0.21
N LEU A 39 4.85 12.89 1.04
CA LEU A 39 3.73 13.84 1.05
C LEU A 39 4.21 15.26 1.37
N GLU A 40 5.16 15.41 2.29
CA GLU A 40 5.69 16.71 2.68
C GLU A 40 6.61 17.31 1.62
N SER A 41 7.56 16.53 1.09
CA SER A 41 8.71 17.06 0.34
C SER A 41 9.01 16.36 -1.00
N GLY A 42 8.34 15.23 -1.29
CA GLY A 42 8.57 14.44 -2.50
C GLY A 42 8.12 15.13 -3.80
N ASP A 43 8.67 14.70 -4.92
CA ASP A 43 8.26 15.15 -6.24
C ASP A 43 7.43 14.09 -6.98
N GLY A 44 6.90 14.44 -8.15
CA GLY A 44 6.17 13.51 -9.01
C GLY A 44 7.05 12.53 -9.78
N HIS A 45 8.38 12.65 -9.69
CA HIS A 45 9.32 11.80 -10.43
C HIS A 45 9.66 10.52 -9.67
N HIS A 46 9.67 10.56 -8.33
CA HIS A 46 9.88 9.39 -7.50
C HIS A 46 8.83 9.28 -6.41
N ILE A 47 7.94 8.29 -6.52
CA ILE A 47 6.86 8.08 -5.55
C ILE A 47 7.29 7.06 -4.51
N GLU A 48 7.13 7.43 -3.24
CA GLU A 48 7.44 6.57 -2.11
C GLU A 48 6.16 6.19 -1.36
N GLY A 49 5.86 4.89 -1.36
CA GLY A 49 4.73 4.29 -0.67
C GLY A 49 5.05 2.87 -0.24
N HIS A 50 4.14 2.25 0.49
CA HIS A 50 4.27 0.87 0.96
C HIS A 50 2.91 0.20 1.00
N ILE A 51 2.89 -1.11 0.78
CA ILE A 51 1.67 -1.89 0.85
C ILE A 51 1.69 -2.72 2.12
N PHE A 52 0.64 -2.54 2.91
CA PHE A 52 0.34 -3.39 4.04
C PHE A 52 -0.86 -4.27 3.71
N ALA A 53 -1.02 -5.32 4.51
CA ALA A 53 -2.24 -6.12 4.53
C ALA A 53 -2.88 -6.01 5.91
N GLU A 54 -4.19 -5.84 5.98
CA GLU A 54 -4.93 -6.02 7.22
C GLU A 54 -5.61 -7.38 7.20
N CYS A 55 -5.30 -8.26 8.15
CA CYS A 55 -5.88 -9.60 8.27
C CYS A 55 -6.81 -9.67 9.48
N LEU A 56 -8.04 -10.16 9.29
CA LEU A 56 -8.98 -10.42 10.37
C LEU A 56 -8.69 -11.80 10.96
N ILE A 57 -8.20 -11.84 12.20
CA ILE A 57 -7.88 -13.06 12.94
C ILE A 57 -8.58 -12.95 14.31
N LYS A 58 -9.41 -13.94 14.67
CA LYS A 58 -10.16 -13.96 15.94
C LYS A 58 -10.88 -12.63 16.21
N ASP A 59 -11.60 -12.13 15.20
CA ASP A 59 -12.38 -10.88 15.24
C ASP A 59 -11.57 -9.59 15.46
N LYS A 60 -10.25 -9.63 15.27
CA LYS A 60 -9.36 -8.45 15.35
C LYS A 60 -8.59 -8.27 14.06
N TRP A 61 -8.44 -7.01 13.63
CA TRP A 61 -7.61 -6.64 12.49
C TRP A 61 -6.16 -6.54 12.93
N HIS A 62 -5.28 -7.25 12.22
CA HIS A 62 -3.84 -7.21 12.39
C HIS A 62 -3.19 -6.61 11.15
N ILE A 63 -2.28 -5.65 11.34
CA ILE A 63 -1.52 -5.06 10.25
C ILE A 63 -0.31 -5.95 9.99
N VAL A 64 -0.17 -6.40 8.75
CA VAL A 64 0.92 -7.25 8.27
C VAL A 64 1.72 -6.43 7.27
N ASP A 65 3.04 -6.40 7.47
CA ASP A 65 4.00 -5.95 6.46
C ASP A 65 4.46 -7.17 5.67
N PRO A 66 3.87 -7.44 4.49
CA PRO A 66 4.19 -8.63 3.71
C PRO A 66 5.58 -8.57 3.09
N ALA A 67 6.15 -7.38 2.87
CA ALA A 67 7.50 -7.24 2.34
C ALA A 67 8.56 -7.66 3.37
N ARG A 68 8.25 -7.48 4.66
CA ARG A 68 9.12 -7.88 5.79
C ARG A 68 8.71 -9.20 6.44
N GLY A 69 7.51 -9.71 6.16
CA GLY A 69 6.98 -10.93 6.76
C GLY A 69 6.67 -10.79 8.25
N ILE A 70 6.28 -9.60 8.72
CA ILE A 70 6.04 -9.30 10.14
C ILE A 70 4.63 -8.74 10.37
N ILE A 71 4.15 -8.84 11.61
CA ILE A 71 2.97 -8.12 12.11
C ILE A 71 3.45 -6.85 12.80
N VAL A 72 2.78 -5.73 12.55
CA VAL A 72 3.10 -4.43 13.13
C VAL A 72 1.88 -3.85 13.85
N ASP A 73 2.11 -3.01 14.86
CA ASP A 73 1.04 -2.40 15.65
C ASP A 73 0.43 -1.15 14.97
N ASN A 74 1.19 -0.48 14.10
CA ASN A 74 0.77 0.71 13.36
C ASN A 74 1.54 0.85 12.04
N TYR A 75 1.12 1.83 11.24
CA TYR A 75 1.72 2.15 9.93
C TYR A 75 3.02 2.97 10.01
N GLY A 76 3.49 3.36 11.21
CA GLY A 76 4.72 4.11 11.40
C GLY A 76 4.74 5.45 10.66
N GLU A 77 5.71 5.63 9.78
CA GLU A 77 5.88 6.83 8.94
C GLU A 77 5.00 6.83 7.68
N TYR A 78 4.13 5.84 7.53
CA TYR A 78 3.24 5.72 6.37
C TYR A 78 1.83 6.25 6.68
N VAL A 79 1.29 7.04 5.75
CA VAL A 79 -0.08 7.54 5.77
C VAL A 79 -0.94 6.62 4.90
N VAL A 80 -2.07 6.15 5.44
CA VAL A 80 -3.02 5.33 4.67
C VAL A 80 -3.65 6.18 3.57
N TYR A 81 -3.42 5.79 2.32
CA TYR A 81 -4.09 6.38 1.16
C TYR A 81 -5.48 5.78 1.01
N MET A 82 -5.57 4.45 0.86
CA MET A 82 -6.83 3.76 0.65
C MET A 82 -6.72 2.28 1.03
N LYS A 83 -7.86 1.69 1.40
CA LYS A 83 -8.01 0.27 1.68
C LYS A 83 -8.98 -0.34 0.68
N GLY A 84 -8.71 -1.56 0.23
CA GLY A 84 -9.57 -2.26 -0.72
C GLY A 84 -9.29 -3.75 -0.79
N ARG A 85 -9.84 -4.41 -1.80
CA ARG A 85 -9.53 -5.81 -2.09
C ARG A 85 -8.14 -5.97 -2.69
N ASP A 86 -7.76 -5.04 -3.56
CA ASP A 86 -6.49 -5.00 -4.30
C ASP A 86 -6.29 -3.59 -4.86
N SER A 87 -5.20 -3.38 -5.61
CA SER A 87 -4.90 -2.10 -6.24
C SER A 87 -5.96 -1.67 -7.27
N TRP A 88 -6.62 -2.61 -7.95
CA TRP A 88 -7.63 -2.29 -8.97
C TRP A 88 -8.93 -1.81 -8.34
N ASP A 89 -9.31 -2.39 -7.20
CA ASP A 89 -10.46 -2.00 -6.38
C ASP A 89 -10.36 -0.54 -5.92
N ILE A 90 -9.14 -0.06 -5.64
CA ILE A 90 -8.87 1.35 -5.29
C ILE A 90 -8.54 2.24 -6.51
N GLY A 91 -8.70 1.70 -7.72
CA GLY A 91 -8.54 2.42 -8.98
C GLY A 91 -7.08 2.65 -9.41
N ILE A 92 -6.13 1.88 -8.89
CA ILE A 92 -4.71 1.90 -9.28
C ILE A 92 -4.42 0.68 -10.15
N ARG A 93 -4.50 0.85 -11.48
CA ARG A 93 -4.29 -0.26 -12.42
C ARG A 93 -2.89 -0.26 -13.03
N ASN A 94 -2.22 0.88 -12.98
CA ASN A 94 -0.88 1.08 -13.51
C ASN A 94 -0.17 2.20 -12.74
N PHE A 95 1.12 2.40 -13.04
CA PHE A 95 1.94 3.42 -12.38
C PHE A 95 1.43 4.85 -12.62
N ASN A 96 0.85 5.14 -13.79
CA ASN A 96 0.30 6.46 -14.08
C ASN A 96 -0.92 6.77 -13.21
N ASP A 97 -1.79 5.78 -12.97
CA ASP A 97 -2.93 5.91 -12.05
C ASP A 97 -2.44 6.18 -10.61
N LEU A 98 -1.44 5.41 -10.16
CA LEU A 98 -0.81 5.58 -8.84
C LEU A 98 -0.25 6.99 -8.71
N SER A 99 0.53 7.44 -9.69
CA SER A 99 1.17 8.75 -9.69
C SER A 99 0.18 9.89 -9.64
N LYS A 100 -0.85 9.85 -10.50
CA LYS A 100 -1.89 10.87 -10.52
C LYS A 100 -2.62 10.94 -9.17
N LYS A 101 -3.04 9.79 -8.64
CA LYS A 101 -3.78 9.69 -7.37
C LYS A 101 -2.96 10.16 -6.17
N PHE A 102 -1.69 9.80 -6.10
CA PHE A 102 -0.81 10.21 -5.00
C PHE A 102 -0.51 11.72 -5.06
N LEU A 103 -0.34 12.28 -6.26
CA LEU A 103 -0.17 13.73 -6.44
C LEU A 103 -1.43 14.51 -6.09
N GLU A 104 -2.61 13.99 -6.43
CA GLU A 104 -3.90 14.57 -6.02
C GLU A 104 -4.05 14.54 -4.49
N PHE A 105 -3.81 13.38 -3.87
CA PHE A 105 -3.85 13.23 -2.41
C PHE A 105 -2.85 14.15 -1.71
N LYS A 106 -1.63 14.29 -2.25
CA LYS A 106 -0.61 15.21 -1.72
C LYS A 106 -1.10 16.66 -1.69
N LYS A 107 -1.75 17.13 -2.77
CA LYS A 107 -2.31 18.49 -2.85
C LYS A 107 -3.39 18.74 -1.81
N GLU A 108 -4.15 17.72 -1.44
CA GLU A 108 -5.15 17.81 -0.37
C GLU A 108 -4.51 17.78 1.01
N TYR A 109 -3.53 16.89 1.20
CA TYR A 109 -2.79 16.74 2.45
C TYR A 109 -2.05 18.02 2.85
N GLN A 110 -1.45 18.75 1.89
CA GLN A 110 -0.71 19.99 2.16
C GLN A 110 -1.59 21.23 2.39
N LYS A 111 -2.92 21.13 2.23
CA LYS A 111 -3.85 22.24 2.53
C LYS A 111 -4.20 22.34 4.02
N HIS A 112 -3.86 21.32 4.80
CA HIS A 112 -4.10 21.21 6.24
C HIS A 112 -2.78 21.24 7.01
#